data_AF-N2BHY8-F1
#
_entry.id   AF-N2BHY8-F1
#
_cell.length_a   1.000
_cell.length_b   1.000
_cell.length_c   1.000
_cell.angle_alpha   90.00
_cell.angle_beta   90.00
_cell.angle_gamma   90.00
#
_symmetry.space_group_name_H-M   'P 1'
#
loop_
_entity.id
_entity.type
_entity.pdbx_description
1 polymer ?
#
loop_
_entity_poly.entity_id
_entity_poly.type
_entity_poly.pdbx_seq_one_letter_code
_entity_poly.pdbx_strand_id
1 'polypeptide(L)'
;MQAIILAAGFGSRLTPMTLNKPKPLLEIRGKSILENMISILRKGGVQDIIVVTGYKNHLFDSLSKKLHFEKVVFDDYATCNSSQSLLYVKHRIQKGTIILNGDLYITEDFCRFFKSGVSQFLSQKIPDNTTAWGYIVDENYRILDIDTNATSGYGDGIAYFDNTQDIEVFKEKLEQCDSDEYWEYAVLRSLDSINYYAFPCDTLYTEIDSFADALYHRLLTPEEIAIQCADDKKAVRLAGITNINYLITFQGKQKVIRIPGSGTENVIDRQGERSILELIENLDITPKSEFYGSGIKMSDFLCDYKSLEKAQITEKVLEKLLDSLLKLHSIPHKDNTEYKSIKLYNEILKYEKLAKIALTTPKEHKYVIEVARKLDNGGGGGAMP
;
A
#
# COMPACT_ATOMS: atom_id res chain seq x y z
N MET A 1 18.04 17.69 -21.57
CA MET A 1 16.89 17.32 -20.71
C MET A 1 17.42 17.04 -19.32
N GLN A 2 16.66 17.42 -18.30
CA GLN A 2 16.90 17.04 -16.90
C GLN A 2 15.67 16.34 -16.32
N ALA A 3 15.81 15.69 -15.17
CA ALA A 3 14.70 15.17 -14.39
C ALA A 3 14.76 15.61 -12.92
N ILE A 4 13.60 15.94 -12.35
CA ILE A 4 13.39 16.13 -10.92
C ILE A 4 12.47 15.00 -10.45
N ILE A 5 12.93 14.22 -9.48
CA ILE A 5 12.19 13.09 -8.89
C ILE A 5 11.82 13.45 -7.45
N LEU A 6 10.52 13.45 -7.14
CA LEU A 6 9.99 13.74 -5.81
C LEU A 6 9.92 12.46 -4.97
N ALA A 7 10.87 12.30 -4.05
CA ALA A 7 11.14 11.07 -3.30
C ALA A 7 11.19 11.32 -1.77
N ALA A 8 10.55 12.39 -1.28
CA ALA A 8 10.67 12.83 0.11
C ALA A 8 9.70 12.14 1.08
N GLY A 9 8.57 11.64 0.58
CA GLY A 9 7.47 11.13 1.40
C GLY A 9 7.78 9.84 2.19
N PHE A 10 7.02 9.65 3.27
CA PHE A 10 7.14 8.48 4.17
C PHE A 10 6.66 7.16 3.54
N GLY A 11 5.54 7.20 2.81
CA GLY A 11 4.93 5.99 2.22
C GLY A 11 4.25 5.08 3.26
N SER A 12 3.36 5.63 4.09
CA SER A 12 2.70 4.93 5.21
C SER A 12 1.91 3.68 4.79
N ARG A 13 1.30 3.71 3.60
CA ARG A 13 0.49 2.62 3.04
C ARG A 13 1.29 1.34 2.76
N LEU A 14 2.62 1.42 2.71
CA LEU A 14 3.55 0.31 2.52
C LEU A 14 4.31 -0.09 3.79
N THR A 15 3.86 0.35 4.96
CA THR A 15 4.37 -0.18 6.23
C THR A 15 3.96 -1.65 6.37
N PRO A 16 4.84 -2.58 6.79
CA PRO A 16 6.11 -2.33 7.48
C PRO A 16 7.34 -2.16 6.60
N MET A 17 7.27 -2.40 5.28
CA MET A 17 8.44 -2.26 4.39
C MET A 17 9.04 -0.86 4.47
N THR A 18 8.20 0.18 4.59
CA THR A 18 8.65 1.56 4.66
C THR A 18 9.12 2.03 6.04
N LEU A 19 8.99 1.22 7.09
CA LEU A 19 9.47 1.59 8.44
C LEU A 19 10.99 1.69 8.52
N ASN A 20 11.69 0.87 7.73
CA ASN A 20 13.15 0.83 7.74
C ASN A 20 13.78 1.46 6.49
N LYS A 21 13.00 1.71 5.42
CA LYS A 21 13.50 2.26 4.16
C LYS A 21 12.46 3.11 3.41
N PRO A 22 12.88 4.16 2.68
CA PRO A 22 12.01 4.94 1.80
C PRO A 22 11.37 4.10 0.68
N LYS A 23 10.14 4.45 0.29
CA LYS A 23 9.41 3.83 -0.83
C LYS A 23 10.24 3.75 -2.14
N PRO A 24 10.95 4.81 -2.57
CA PRO A 24 11.76 4.74 -3.80
C PRO A 24 12.93 3.73 -3.73
N LEU A 25 13.32 3.29 -2.53
CA LEU A 25 14.39 2.31 -2.31
C LEU A 25 13.87 0.87 -2.16
N LEU A 26 12.56 0.65 -2.30
CA LEU A 26 12.00 -0.71 -2.36
C LEU A 26 12.47 -1.41 -3.63
N GLU A 27 12.83 -2.68 -3.50
CA GLU A 27 13.44 -3.48 -4.57
C GLU A 27 12.37 -4.30 -5.29
N ILE A 28 12.38 -4.25 -6.62
CA ILE A 28 11.53 -5.05 -7.53
C ILE A 28 12.44 -5.64 -8.58
N ARG A 29 12.38 -6.97 -8.75
CA ARG A 29 13.22 -7.70 -9.71
C ARG A 29 14.71 -7.35 -9.60
N GLY A 30 15.19 -7.16 -8.36
CA GLY A 30 16.60 -6.91 -8.03
C GLY A 30 17.09 -5.47 -8.23
N LYS A 31 16.22 -4.51 -8.52
CA LYS A 31 16.55 -3.07 -8.58
C LYS A 31 15.59 -2.27 -7.72
N SER A 32 16.04 -1.17 -7.12
CA SER A 32 15.10 -0.25 -6.47
C SER A 32 14.17 0.42 -7.49
N ILE A 33 13.00 0.89 -7.04
CA ILE A 33 12.09 1.70 -7.88
C ILE A 33 12.85 2.90 -8.47
N LEU A 34 13.68 3.57 -7.65
CA LEU A 34 14.52 4.67 -8.10
C LEU A 34 15.59 4.24 -9.11
N GLU A 35 16.23 3.08 -8.93
CA GLU A 35 17.17 2.52 -9.92
C GLU A 35 16.50 2.23 -11.26
N ASN A 36 15.27 1.70 -11.24
CA ASN A 36 14.46 1.49 -12.43
C ASN A 36 14.21 2.82 -13.17
N MET A 37 13.68 3.83 -12.47
CA MET A 37 13.39 5.16 -13.04
C MET A 37 14.65 5.79 -13.65
N ILE A 38 15.74 5.84 -12.90
CA ILE A 38 16.99 6.46 -13.36
C ILE A 38 17.55 5.72 -14.57
N SER A 39 17.50 4.38 -14.59
CA SER A 39 17.96 3.59 -15.73
C SER A 39 17.21 3.93 -17.01
N ILE A 40 15.90 4.20 -16.92
CA ILE A 40 15.05 4.53 -18.07
C ILE A 40 15.28 5.98 -18.53
N LEU A 41 15.36 6.93 -17.59
CA LEU A 41 15.72 8.32 -17.87
C LEU A 41 17.07 8.42 -18.60
N ARG A 42 18.10 7.70 -18.12
CA ARG A 42 19.44 7.68 -18.73
C ARG A 42 19.41 7.09 -20.14
N LYS A 43 18.63 6.02 -20.36
CA LYS A 43 18.42 5.43 -21.68
C LYS A 43 17.75 6.42 -22.64
N GLY A 44 16.83 7.25 -22.13
CA GLY A 44 16.22 8.37 -22.84
C GLY A 44 17.11 9.60 -23.02
N GLY A 45 18.38 9.55 -22.61
CA GLY A 45 19.35 10.64 -22.79
C GLY A 45 19.34 11.71 -21.70
N VAL A 46 18.60 11.51 -20.61
CA VAL A 46 18.55 12.45 -19.48
C VAL A 46 19.78 12.27 -18.59
N GLN A 47 20.65 13.27 -18.53
CA GLN A 47 21.91 13.20 -17.77
C GLN A 47 21.86 13.92 -16.42
N ASP A 48 21.10 15.01 -16.34
CA ASP A 48 20.98 15.79 -15.12
C ASP A 48 19.76 15.29 -14.35
N ILE A 49 19.99 14.60 -13.24
CA ILE A 49 18.93 14.01 -12.42
C ILE A 49 19.06 14.53 -10.99
N ILE A 50 18.00 15.17 -10.52
CA ILE A 50 17.84 15.69 -9.18
C ILE A 50 16.80 14.84 -8.47
N VAL A 51 17.14 14.32 -7.30
CA VAL A 51 16.23 13.53 -6.46
C VAL A 51 16.00 14.29 -5.16
N VAL A 52 14.77 14.75 -4.96
CA VAL A 52 14.34 15.43 -3.73
C VAL A 52 13.96 14.37 -2.70
N THR A 53 14.75 14.26 -1.64
CA THR A 53 14.62 13.25 -0.58
C THR A 53 14.19 13.91 0.73
N GLY A 54 13.73 13.12 1.69
CA GLY A 54 13.28 13.62 2.99
C GLY A 54 13.37 12.50 4.03
N TYR A 55 12.30 11.72 4.14
CA TYR A 55 12.25 10.56 5.03
C TYR A 55 13.46 9.63 4.81
N LYS A 56 14.21 9.39 5.90
CA LYS A 56 15.44 8.56 5.91
C LYS A 56 16.40 8.84 4.74
N ASN A 57 16.59 10.11 4.37
CA ASN A 57 17.38 10.51 3.20
C ASN A 57 18.83 9.96 3.17
N HIS A 58 19.43 9.64 4.32
CA HIS A 58 20.77 9.04 4.41
C HIS A 58 20.88 7.70 3.65
N LEU A 59 19.76 6.95 3.51
CA LEU A 59 19.76 5.68 2.78
C LEU A 59 19.93 5.85 1.26
N PHE A 60 19.77 7.06 0.73
CA PHE A 60 20.00 7.35 -0.69
C PHE A 60 21.49 7.57 -1.01
N ASP A 61 22.37 7.80 -0.03
CA ASP A 61 23.75 8.26 -0.26
C ASP A 61 24.58 7.29 -1.10
N SER A 62 24.51 6.00 -0.78
CA SER A 62 25.21 4.97 -1.56
C SER A 62 24.68 4.89 -2.98
N LEU A 63 23.37 5.07 -3.16
CA LEU A 63 22.73 4.99 -4.46
C LEU A 63 23.01 6.23 -5.32
N SER A 64 23.00 7.41 -4.72
CA SER A 64 23.39 8.68 -5.35
C SER A 64 24.81 8.61 -5.91
N LYS A 65 25.76 8.08 -5.13
CA LYS A 65 27.14 7.87 -5.59
C LYS A 65 27.22 6.85 -6.73
N LYS A 66 26.50 5.72 -6.61
CA LYS A 66 26.48 4.63 -7.61
C LYS A 66 25.89 5.08 -8.95
N LEU A 67 24.82 5.88 -8.92
CA LEU A 67 24.05 6.27 -10.10
C LEU A 67 24.30 7.71 -10.57
N HIS A 68 25.16 8.46 -9.87
CA HIS A 68 25.55 9.84 -10.20
C HIS A 68 24.35 10.78 -10.38
N PHE A 69 23.41 10.75 -9.43
CA PHE A 69 22.34 11.77 -9.35
C PHE A 69 22.59 12.73 -8.19
N GLU A 70 22.11 13.96 -8.34
CA GLU A 70 22.14 14.97 -7.28
C GLU A 70 21.05 14.69 -6.25
N LYS A 71 21.44 14.48 -4.99
CA LYS A 71 20.51 14.33 -3.87
C LYS A 71 20.27 15.70 -3.23
N VAL A 72 19.01 16.12 -3.17
CA VAL A 72 18.57 17.30 -2.41
C VAL A 72 17.73 16.82 -1.22
N VAL A 73 17.92 17.39 -0.04
CA VAL A 73 17.17 17.01 1.17
C VAL A 73 16.16 18.11 1.49
N PHE A 74 14.89 17.73 1.57
CA PHE A 74 13.78 18.57 2.03
C PHE A 74 13.36 18.07 3.42
N ASP A 75 13.71 18.84 4.46
CA ASP A 75 13.53 18.42 5.85
C ASP A 75 12.06 18.51 6.33
N ASP A 76 11.26 19.42 5.76
CA ASP A 76 9.85 19.63 6.13
C ASP A 76 8.88 18.61 5.48
N TYR A 77 9.41 17.50 4.96
CA TYR A 77 8.63 16.47 4.25
C TYR A 77 7.49 15.85 5.08
N ALA A 78 7.56 15.93 6.41
CA ALA A 78 6.60 15.28 7.31
C ALA A 78 5.32 16.11 7.53
N THR A 79 5.38 17.41 7.30
CA THR A 79 4.27 18.36 7.52
C THR A 79 3.71 18.93 6.22
N CYS A 80 4.33 18.59 5.09
CA CYS A 80 4.03 19.16 3.79
C CYS A 80 3.82 18.07 2.74
N ASN A 81 3.12 18.42 1.68
CA ASN A 81 2.83 17.57 0.54
C ASN A 81 3.78 17.88 -0.64
N SER A 82 3.56 17.26 -1.81
CA SER A 82 4.52 17.26 -2.92
C SER A 82 4.80 18.64 -3.52
N SER A 83 3.87 19.61 -3.39
CA SER A 83 4.08 21.00 -3.83
C SER A 83 5.31 21.63 -3.18
N GLN A 84 5.45 21.47 -1.87
CA GLN A 84 6.54 22.09 -1.11
C GLN A 84 7.89 21.44 -1.43
N SER A 85 7.90 20.13 -1.69
CA SER A 85 9.10 19.42 -2.16
C SER A 85 9.56 19.95 -3.52
N LEU A 86 8.64 20.20 -4.45
CA LEU A 86 8.98 20.79 -5.75
C LEU A 86 9.35 22.28 -5.63
N LEU A 87 8.63 23.04 -4.80
CA LEU A 87 8.88 24.46 -4.53
C LEU A 87 10.30 24.69 -4.00
N TYR A 88 10.78 23.80 -3.12
CA TYR A 88 12.14 23.84 -2.58
C TYR A 88 13.22 23.81 -3.68
N VAL A 89 12.96 23.08 -4.78
CA VAL A 89 13.86 23.00 -5.95
C VAL A 89 13.33 23.79 -7.15
N LYS A 90 12.38 24.70 -6.98
CA LYS A 90 11.75 25.48 -8.06
C LYS A 90 12.76 26.19 -8.96
N HIS A 91 13.83 26.73 -8.37
CA HIS A 91 14.91 27.41 -9.09
C HIS A 91 15.65 26.49 -10.09
N ARG A 92 15.51 25.17 -9.95
CA ARG A 92 16.07 24.17 -10.87
C ARG A 92 15.14 23.86 -12.04
N ILE A 93 13.87 24.24 -12.00
CA ILE A 93 12.93 23.98 -13.09
C ILE A 93 13.32 24.87 -14.28
N GLN A 94 13.72 24.23 -15.37
CA GLN A 94 14.20 24.88 -16.59
C GLN A 94 13.65 24.18 -17.83
N LYS A 95 13.84 24.79 -19.01
CA LYS A 95 13.41 24.20 -20.27
C LYS A 95 13.98 22.79 -20.45
N GLY A 96 13.10 21.83 -20.74
CA GLY A 96 13.44 20.41 -20.88
C GLY A 96 13.49 19.65 -19.54
N THR A 97 12.80 20.12 -18.51
CA THR A 97 12.67 19.44 -17.21
C THR A 97 11.53 18.43 -17.23
N ILE A 98 11.85 17.18 -16.88
CA ILE A 98 10.86 16.15 -16.53
C ILE A 98 10.62 16.20 -15.03
N ILE A 99 9.36 16.07 -14.58
CA ILE A 99 9.00 15.95 -13.17
C ILE A 99 8.29 14.60 -12.97
N LEU A 100 8.77 13.82 -11.99
CA LEU A 100 8.23 12.49 -11.65
C LEU A 100 8.03 12.32 -10.15
N ASN A 101 7.03 11.54 -9.76
CA ASN A 101 6.90 11.01 -8.41
C ASN A 101 7.84 9.82 -8.19
N GLY A 102 8.33 9.65 -6.97
CA GLY A 102 9.40 8.69 -6.62
C GLY A 102 8.95 7.23 -6.51
N ASP A 103 7.70 6.95 -6.78
CA ASP A 103 7.01 5.67 -6.55
C ASP A 103 6.51 4.99 -7.82
N LEU A 104 6.94 5.50 -8.97
CA LEU A 104 6.58 4.98 -10.26
C LEU A 104 7.53 3.85 -10.65
N TYR A 105 7.03 2.62 -10.75
CA TYR A 105 7.77 1.53 -11.39
C TYR A 105 7.55 1.62 -12.91
N ILE A 106 8.53 2.17 -13.62
CA ILE A 106 8.39 2.46 -15.04
C ILE A 106 8.56 1.18 -15.86
N THR A 107 7.60 0.95 -16.75
CA THR A 107 7.55 -0.25 -17.60
C THR A 107 7.86 0.05 -19.06
N GLU A 108 7.80 1.31 -19.46
CA GLU A 108 8.01 1.74 -20.84
C GLU A 108 9.05 2.88 -20.93
N ASP A 109 9.81 2.88 -22.04
CA ASP A 109 10.71 3.98 -22.38
C ASP A 109 9.89 5.19 -22.85
N PHE A 110 9.57 6.06 -21.90
CA PHE A 110 8.62 7.16 -22.13
C PHE A 110 9.26 8.41 -22.75
N CYS A 111 10.57 8.57 -22.66
CA CYS A 111 11.25 9.78 -23.13
C CYS A 111 11.02 10.04 -24.63
N ARG A 112 10.81 8.96 -25.41
CA ARG A 112 10.51 9.02 -26.85
C ARG A 112 9.15 9.64 -27.18
N PHE A 113 8.25 9.76 -26.22
CA PHE A 113 6.89 10.27 -26.44
C PHE A 113 6.77 11.78 -26.27
N PHE A 114 7.76 12.43 -25.64
CA PHE A 114 7.74 13.88 -25.45
C PHE A 114 7.80 14.63 -26.78
N LYS A 115 6.90 15.61 -26.93
CA LYS A 115 6.93 16.62 -28.00
C LYS A 115 7.75 17.84 -27.58
N SER A 116 8.49 18.42 -28.50
CA SER A 116 9.30 19.62 -28.23
C SER A 116 8.47 20.91 -28.28
N GLY A 117 8.86 21.90 -27.48
CA GLY A 117 8.32 23.26 -27.51
C GLY A 117 6.99 23.46 -26.78
N VAL A 118 6.46 22.42 -26.12
CA VAL A 118 5.21 22.47 -25.34
C VAL A 118 5.43 21.94 -23.93
N SER A 119 4.65 22.45 -22.98
CA SER A 119 4.53 21.86 -21.65
C SER A 119 3.45 20.76 -21.68
N GLN A 120 3.79 19.56 -21.25
CA GLN A 120 2.95 18.39 -21.48
C GLN A 120 2.98 17.38 -20.33
N PHE A 121 2.01 16.48 -20.34
CA PHE A 121 1.87 15.33 -19.48
C PHE A 121 1.78 14.08 -20.35
N LEU A 122 2.58 13.06 -20.04
CA LEU A 122 2.33 11.72 -20.54
C LEU A 122 1.35 11.07 -19.56
N SER A 123 0.07 11.11 -19.90
CA SER A 123 -1.01 10.71 -19.02
C SER A 123 -1.28 9.22 -19.09
N GLN A 124 -1.55 8.59 -17.95
CA GLN A 124 -1.84 7.17 -17.90
C GLN A 124 -3.33 6.92 -17.85
N LYS A 125 -3.76 5.81 -18.44
CA LYS A 125 -5.15 5.35 -18.30
C LYS A 125 -5.47 5.10 -16.83
N ILE A 126 -6.54 5.75 -16.34
CA ILE A 126 -7.01 5.60 -14.96
C ILE A 126 -7.53 4.16 -14.77
N PRO A 127 -6.98 3.38 -13.81
CA PRO A 127 -7.44 2.02 -13.54
C PRO A 127 -8.88 1.97 -13.04
N ASP A 128 -9.59 0.89 -13.37
CA ASP A 128 -10.95 0.68 -12.88
C ASP A 128 -11.01 0.66 -11.34
N ASN A 129 -12.04 1.29 -10.77
CA ASN A 129 -12.26 1.41 -9.31
C ASN A 129 -11.18 2.21 -8.56
N THR A 130 -10.45 3.07 -9.26
CA THR A 130 -9.54 4.05 -8.65
C THR A 130 -10.01 5.46 -8.96
N THR A 131 -9.51 6.43 -8.20
CA THR A 131 -9.71 7.86 -8.44
C THR A 131 -8.36 8.52 -8.66
N ALA A 132 -8.27 9.38 -9.66
CA ALA A 132 -7.04 10.06 -10.06
C ALA A 132 -7.37 11.48 -10.55
N TRP A 133 -6.35 12.31 -10.79
CA TRP A 133 -6.54 13.60 -11.44
C TRP A 133 -6.63 13.39 -12.96
N GLY A 134 -7.85 13.39 -13.49
CA GLY A 134 -8.14 13.16 -14.90
C GLY A 134 -8.07 14.42 -15.75
N TYR A 135 -7.41 14.36 -16.89
CA TYR A 135 -7.29 15.48 -17.82
C TYR A 135 -8.45 15.49 -18.82
N ILE A 136 -9.18 16.61 -18.87
CA ILE A 136 -10.20 16.88 -19.89
C ILE A 136 -9.51 17.63 -21.03
N VAL A 137 -9.51 17.05 -22.24
CA VAL A 137 -8.75 17.56 -23.38
C VAL A 137 -9.61 17.86 -24.61
N ASP A 138 -9.12 18.76 -25.47
CA ASP A 138 -9.65 18.99 -26.82
C ASP A 138 -9.13 17.97 -27.86
N GLU A 139 -9.53 18.13 -29.13
CA GLU A 139 -9.10 17.27 -30.24
C GLU A 139 -7.58 17.28 -30.52
N ASN A 140 -6.86 18.28 -30.01
CA ASN A 140 -5.41 18.43 -30.14
C ASN A 140 -4.67 18.04 -28.86
N TYR A 141 -5.35 17.39 -27.91
CA TYR A 141 -4.83 16.98 -26.60
C TYR A 141 -4.50 18.15 -25.66
N ARG A 142 -4.94 19.37 -25.95
CA ARG A 142 -4.77 20.49 -25.03
C ARG A 142 -5.67 20.28 -23.82
N ILE A 143 -5.12 20.41 -22.62
CA ILE A 143 -5.87 20.33 -21.37
C ILE A 143 -6.77 21.56 -21.26
N LEU A 144 -8.07 21.31 -21.13
CA LEU A 144 -9.11 22.31 -20.91
C LEU A 144 -9.44 22.44 -19.41
N ASP A 145 -9.43 21.32 -18.69
CA ASP A 145 -9.74 21.25 -17.27
C ASP A 145 -9.17 19.95 -16.65
N ILE A 146 -9.15 19.86 -15.31
CA ILE A 146 -8.70 18.68 -14.57
C ILE A 146 -9.78 18.27 -13.57
N ASP A 147 -10.33 17.07 -13.75
CA ASP A 147 -11.20 16.43 -12.76
C ASP A 147 -10.36 15.75 -11.68
N THR A 148 -10.32 16.35 -10.49
CA THR A 148 -9.55 15.85 -9.34
C THR A 148 -10.09 14.55 -8.73
N ASN A 149 -11.25 14.06 -9.20
CA ASN A 149 -11.88 12.81 -8.75
C ASN A 149 -12.29 11.92 -9.92
N ALA A 150 -11.54 11.98 -11.03
CA ALA A 150 -11.83 11.19 -12.22
C ALA A 150 -11.73 9.69 -11.91
N THR A 151 -12.71 8.93 -12.36
CA THR A 151 -12.78 7.45 -12.20
C THR A 151 -12.51 6.69 -13.49
N SER A 152 -12.29 7.41 -14.59
CA SER A 152 -12.03 6.86 -15.92
C SER A 152 -11.35 7.92 -16.80
N GLY A 153 -10.79 7.50 -17.93
CA GLY A 153 -10.08 8.38 -18.85
C GLY A 153 -8.57 8.30 -18.65
N TYR A 154 -7.89 9.42 -18.87
CA TYR A 154 -6.44 9.53 -18.70
C TYR A 154 -6.11 10.64 -17.73
N GLY A 155 -5.21 10.36 -16.81
CA GLY A 155 -4.90 11.23 -15.68
C GLY A 155 -3.57 10.85 -15.05
N ASP A 156 -3.16 11.67 -14.09
CA ASP A 156 -1.82 11.62 -13.51
C ASP A 156 -0.73 11.54 -14.60
N GLY A 157 0.50 11.24 -14.24
CA GLY A 157 1.52 10.91 -15.22
C GLY A 157 2.84 11.61 -15.02
N ILE A 158 3.59 11.69 -16.11
CA ILE A 158 4.93 12.28 -16.13
C ILE A 158 4.87 13.62 -16.85
N ALA A 159 5.22 14.69 -16.15
CA ALA A 159 5.24 16.03 -16.71
C ALA A 159 6.58 16.35 -17.38
N TYR A 160 6.51 17.13 -18.45
CA TYR A 160 7.67 17.67 -19.15
C TYR A 160 7.42 19.10 -19.59
N PHE A 161 8.26 20.01 -19.11
CA PHE A 161 8.17 21.44 -19.39
C PHE A 161 9.26 21.85 -20.38
N ASP A 162 8.87 22.22 -21.61
CA ASP A 162 9.81 22.61 -22.68
C ASP A 162 9.53 24.00 -23.27
N ASN A 163 8.82 24.83 -22.51
CA ASN A 163 8.55 26.21 -22.84
C ASN A 163 8.93 27.11 -21.67
N THR A 164 9.82 28.09 -21.91
CA THR A 164 10.34 28.97 -20.86
C THR A 164 9.25 29.88 -20.27
N GLN A 165 8.31 30.37 -21.08
CA GLN A 165 7.24 31.24 -20.60
C GLN A 165 6.28 30.46 -19.68
N ASP A 166 5.92 29.24 -20.08
CA ASP A 166 5.10 28.35 -19.27
C ASP A 166 5.76 28.06 -17.93
N ILE A 167 7.07 27.80 -17.94
CA ILE A 167 7.83 27.52 -16.71
C ILE A 167 7.77 28.67 -15.72
N GLU A 168 7.94 29.92 -16.17
CA GLU A 168 7.89 31.06 -15.25
C GLU A 168 6.50 31.24 -14.63
N VAL A 169 5.43 31.11 -15.43
CA VAL A 169 4.06 31.14 -14.91
C VAL A 169 3.79 29.97 -13.96
N PHE A 170 4.25 28.75 -14.31
CA PHE A 170 4.12 27.57 -13.45
C PHE A 170 4.84 27.77 -12.11
N LYS A 171 6.05 28.34 -12.12
CA LYS A 171 6.81 28.67 -10.90
C LYS A 171 6.06 29.66 -10.01
N GLU A 172 5.44 30.69 -10.58
CA GLU A 172 4.60 31.64 -9.84
C GLU A 172 3.38 30.97 -9.22
N LYS A 173 2.72 30.05 -9.93
CA LYS A 173 1.59 29.29 -9.38
C LYS A 173 2.01 28.26 -8.33
N LEU A 174 3.21 27.70 -8.44
CA LEU A 174 3.77 26.80 -7.45
C LEU A 174 4.07 27.51 -6.12
N GLU A 175 4.46 28.79 -6.15
CA GLU A 175 4.60 29.61 -4.93
C GLU A 175 3.26 29.85 -4.21
N GLN A 176 2.14 29.70 -4.91
CA GLN A 176 0.78 29.89 -4.37
C GLN A 176 0.18 28.60 -3.82
N CYS A 177 0.91 27.47 -3.89
CA CYS A 177 0.44 26.21 -3.32
C CYS A 177 0.57 26.22 -1.79
N ASP A 178 -0.50 25.79 -1.13
CA ASP A 178 -0.51 25.57 0.31
C ASP A 178 0.34 24.34 0.69
N SER A 179 0.70 24.23 1.97
CA SER A 179 1.60 23.17 2.44
C SER A 179 1.05 21.76 2.27
N ASP A 180 -0.27 21.59 2.29
CA ASP A 180 -0.97 20.30 2.17
C ASP A 180 -1.32 19.95 0.71
N GLU A 181 -1.01 20.82 -0.25
CA GLU A 181 -1.34 20.60 -1.66
C GLU A 181 -0.29 19.82 -2.43
N TYR A 182 -0.75 19.05 -3.42
CA TYR A 182 0.13 18.46 -4.42
C TYR A 182 0.61 19.51 -5.43
N TRP A 183 1.77 19.30 -6.06
CA TRP A 183 2.33 20.27 -7.01
C TRP A 183 1.44 20.45 -8.26
N GLU A 184 0.62 19.45 -8.57
CA GLU A 184 -0.36 19.43 -9.65
C GLU A 184 -1.42 20.55 -9.51
N TYR A 185 -1.66 21.07 -8.29
CA TYR A 185 -2.49 22.26 -8.10
C TYR A 185 -1.93 23.50 -8.81
N ALA A 186 -0.61 23.62 -8.95
CA ALA A 186 0.01 24.71 -9.71
C ALA A 186 -0.33 24.61 -11.21
N VAL A 187 -0.47 23.39 -11.74
CA VAL A 187 -0.91 23.12 -13.12
C VAL A 187 -2.36 23.57 -13.28
N LEU A 188 -3.23 23.11 -12.39
CA LEU A 188 -4.65 23.48 -12.38
C LEU A 188 -4.84 25.01 -12.34
N ARG A 189 -4.10 25.71 -11.49
CA ARG A 189 -4.14 27.18 -11.37
C ARG A 189 -3.52 27.95 -12.53
N SER A 190 -2.81 27.28 -13.42
CA SER A 190 -2.16 27.90 -14.58
C SER A 190 -2.82 27.59 -15.92
N LEU A 191 -3.92 26.82 -15.96
CA LEU A 191 -4.62 26.46 -17.21
C LEU A 191 -5.09 27.68 -18.03
N ASP A 192 -5.45 28.79 -17.38
CA ASP A 192 -5.85 30.03 -18.05
C ASP A 192 -4.69 30.77 -18.73
N SER A 193 -3.46 30.43 -18.37
CA SER A 193 -2.24 31.14 -18.81
C SER A 193 -1.28 30.26 -19.60
N ILE A 194 -1.39 28.94 -19.48
CA ILE A 194 -0.51 27.95 -20.11
C ILE A 194 -1.34 26.95 -20.90
N ASN A 195 -0.92 26.68 -22.13
CA ASN A 195 -1.49 25.62 -22.95
C ASN A 195 -0.75 24.31 -22.66
N TYR A 196 -1.23 23.55 -21.68
CA TYR A 196 -0.72 22.20 -21.42
C TYR A 196 -1.32 21.18 -22.39
N TYR A 197 -0.57 20.12 -22.66
CA TYR A 197 -1.02 19.01 -23.49
C TYR A 197 -0.93 17.69 -22.73
N ALA A 198 -1.96 16.85 -22.76
CA ALA A 198 -1.94 15.52 -22.14
C ALA A 198 -1.99 14.44 -23.22
N PHE A 199 -0.86 13.79 -23.46
CA PHE A 199 -0.75 12.72 -24.45
C PHE A 199 -1.01 11.36 -23.78
N PRO A 200 -2.06 10.63 -24.20
CA PRO A 200 -2.47 9.39 -23.54
C PRO A 200 -1.47 8.26 -23.81
N CYS A 201 -1.14 7.52 -22.75
CA CYS A 201 -0.32 6.31 -22.78
C CYS A 201 -1.03 5.19 -22.01
N ASP A 202 -1.24 4.04 -22.64
CA ASP A 202 -1.95 2.91 -22.01
C ASP A 202 -1.14 2.28 -20.87
N THR A 203 0.19 2.23 -20.96
CA THR A 203 1.03 1.50 -19.98
C THR A 203 2.39 2.15 -19.78
N LEU A 204 2.41 3.29 -19.09
CA LEU A 204 3.62 4.05 -18.83
C LEU A 204 4.43 3.48 -17.65
N TYR A 205 3.73 3.27 -16.54
CA TYR A 205 4.28 2.83 -15.28
C TYR A 205 3.24 2.05 -14.47
N THR A 206 3.63 1.58 -13.29
CA THR A 206 2.72 1.12 -12.25
C THR A 206 3.07 1.83 -10.95
N GLU A 207 2.10 2.50 -10.35
CA GLU A 207 2.26 3.07 -9.01
C GLU A 207 2.14 1.98 -7.97
N ILE A 208 3.02 2.02 -6.97
CA ILE A 208 3.05 0.99 -5.93
C ILE A 208 2.56 1.62 -4.65
N ASP A 209 1.27 1.77 -4.51
CA ASP A 209 0.71 2.58 -3.44
C ASP A 209 0.39 1.80 -2.17
N SER A 210 0.16 0.50 -2.33
CA SER A 210 -0.12 -0.44 -1.26
C SER A 210 0.44 -1.82 -1.59
N PHE A 211 0.42 -2.71 -0.60
CA PHE A 211 0.78 -4.11 -0.86
C PHE A 211 -0.22 -4.80 -1.78
N ALA A 212 -1.48 -4.36 -1.76
CA ALA A 212 -2.50 -4.88 -2.68
C ALA A 212 -2.08 -4.61 -4.13
N ASP A 213 -1.61 -3.40 -4.44
CA ASP A 213 -1.15 -3.03 -5.78
C ASP A 213 0.08 -3.85 -6.18
N ALA A 214 1.07 -3.93 -5.28
CA ALA A 214 2.30 -4.68 -5.51
C ALA A 214 2.04 -6.17 -5.82
N LEU A 215 1.11 -6.79 -5.09
CA LEU A 215 0.72 -8.20 -5.27
C LEU A 215 -0.16 -8.39 -6.52
N TYR A 216 -1.14 -7.51 -6.74
CA TYR A 216 -2.07 -7.57 -7.87
C TYR A 216 -1.33 -7.46 -9.21
N HIS A 217 -0.42 -6.48 -9.32
CA HIS A 217 0.41 -6.29 -10.50
C HIS A 217 1.61 -7.26 -10.59
N ARG A 218 1.75 -8.18 -9.64
CA ARG A 218 2.86 -9.16 -9.57
C ARG A 218 4.24 -8.48 -9.64
N LEU A 219 4.34 -7.30 -9.02
CA LEU A 219 5.60 -6.59 -8.85
C LEU A 219 6.38 -7.17 -7.68
N LEU A 220 5.67 -7.64 -6.65
CA LEU A 220 6.23 -8.34 -5.51
C LEU A 220 5.46 -9.62 -5.22
N THR A 221 6.19 -10.63 -4.77
CA THR A 221 5.65 -11.82 -4.14
C THR A 221 5.53 -11.63 -2.62
N PRO A 222 4.72 -12.44 -1.93
CA PRO A 222 4.69 -12.44 -0.46
C PRO A 222 6.06 -12.71 0.17
N GLU A 223 6.88 -13.53 -0.45
CA GLU A 223 8.25 -13.80 0.03
C GLU A 223 9.14 -12.56 -0.09
N GLU A 224 9.11 -11.88 -1.24
CA GLU A 224 9.87 -10.63 -1.44
C GLU A 224 9.42 -9.53 -0.47
N ILE A 225 8.13 -9.44 -0.17
CA ILE A 225 7.64 -8.53 0.88
C ILE A 225 8.25 -8.88 2.23
N ALA A 226 8.23 -10.15 2.64
CA ALA A 226 8.81 -10.59 3.90
C ALA A 226 10.32 -10.33 3.97
N ILE A 227 11.06 -10.67 2.92
CA ILE A 227 12.50 -10.41 2.79
C ILE A 227 12.80 -8.91 2.90
N GLN A 228 11.98 -8.07 2.26
CA GLN A 228 12.18 -6.62 2.29
C GLN A 228 11.85 -5.97 3.63
N CYS A 229 11.03 -6.62 4.45
CA CYS A 229 10.82 -6.24 5.85
C CYS A 229 11.98 -6.70 6.75
N ALA A 230 12.58 -7.85 6.46
CA ALA A 230 13.59 -8.47 7.33
C ALA A 230 14.90 -7.67 7.40
N ASP A 231 15.41 -7.47 8.61
CA ASP A 231 16.67 -6.75 8.88
C ASP A 231 17.87 -7.41 8.18
N ASP A 232 17.87 -8.74 8.09
CA ASP A 232 18.95 -9.57 7.51
C ASP A 232 18.63 -10.08 6.09
N LYS A 233 17.56 -9.57 5.47
CA LYS A 233 17.04 -10.01 4.17
C LYS A 233 16.72 -11.52 4.12
N LYS A 234 16.35 -12.15 5.24
CA LYS A 234 15.95 -13.57 5.29
C LYS A 234 14.51 -13.72 5.75
N ALA A 235 13.80 -14.66 5.13
CA ALA A 235 12.45 -15.05 5.50
C ALA A 235 12.33 -16.58 5.49
N VAL A 236 11.74 -17.14 6.55
CA VAL A 236 11.49 -18.59 6.65
C VAL A 236 9.99 -18.84 6.55
N ARG A 237 9.57 -19.60 5.55
CA ARG A 237 8.15 -19.92 5.33
C ARG A 237 7.59 -20.73 6.50
N LEU A 238 6.48 -20.27 7.05
CA LEU A 238 5.69 -21.00 8.05
C LEU A 238 4.38 -21.51 7.45
N ALA A 239 3.79 -22.52 8.10
CA ALA A 239 2.46 -22.99 7.77
C ALA A 239 1.39 -21.91 8.00
N GLY A 240 0.35 -21.91 7.17
CA GLY A 240 -0.76 -20.98 7.26
C GLY A 240 -1.90 -21.39 6.35
N ILE A 241 -3.13 -21.17 6.79
CA ILE A 241 -4.35 -21.48 6.03
C ILE A 241 -4.82 -20.24 5.26
N THR A 242 -5.05 -19.15 6.00
CA THR A 242 -5.61 -17.90 5.48
C THR A 242 -4.54 -16.86 5.15
N ASN A 243 -3.35 -17.02 5.70
CA ASN A 243 -2.24 -16.10 5.50
C ASN A 243 -1.02 -16.88 5.03
N ILE A 244 -0.23 -16.22 4.21
CA ILE A 244 1.11 -16.62 3.86
C ILE A 244 2.04 -16.05 4.93
N ASN A 245 2.58 -16.95 5.76
CA ASN A 245 3.31 -16.58 6.97
C ASN A 245 4.82 -16.75 6.77
N TYR A 246 5.61 -15.79 7.22
CA TYR A 246 7.06 -15.88 7.26
C TYR A 246 7.60 -15.48 8.63
N LEU A 247 8.56 -16.24 9.14
CA LEU A 247 9.41 -15.83 10.25
C LEU A 247 10.53 -14.94 9.71
N ILE A 248 10.69 -13.75 10.30
CA ILE A 248 11.70 -12.75 9.93
C ILE A 248 12.35 -12.18 11.19
N THR A 249 13.56 -11.66 11.05
CA THR A 249 14.15 -10.74 12.02
C THR A 249 13.69 -9.33 11.67
N PHE A 250 12.94 -8.66 12.55
CA PHE A 250 12.45 -7.31 12.32
C PHE A 250 12.68 -6.45 13.57
N GLN A 251 13.41 -5.34 13.41
CA GLN A 251 13.82 -4.46 14.50
C GLN A 251 14.52 -5.22 15.65
N GLY A 252 15.40 -6.16 15.29
CA GLY A 252 16.18 -6.96 16.23
C GLY A 252 15.39 -8.07 16.96
N LYS A 253 14.11 -8.30 16.61
CA LYS A 253 13.27 -9.34 17.22
C LYS A 253 12.80 -10.35 16.18
N GLN A 254 12.62 -11.61 16.61
CA GLN A 254 11.96 -12.62 15.79
C GLN A 254 10.46 -12.33 15.74
N LYS A 255 9.96 -12.10 14.53
CA LYS A 255 8.57 -11.73 14.25
C LYS A 255 8.01 -12.64 13.17
N VAL A 256 6.70 -12.87 13.21
CA VAL A 256 5.99 -13.55 12.12
C VAL A 256 5.16 -12.53 11.36
N ILE A 257 5.58 -12.23 10.13
CA ILE A 257 4.80 -11.44 9.18
C ILE A 257 3.77 -12.34 8.50
N ARG A 258 2.54 -11.85 8.37
CA ARG A 258 1.41 -12.56 7.79
C ARG A 258 0.83 -11.71 6.68
N ILE A 259 0.93 -12.25 5.48
CA ILE A 259 0.46 -11.61 4.26
C ILE A 259 -0.83 -12.31 3.85
N PRO A 260 -1.94 -11.59 3.68
CA PRO A 260 -3.21 -12.22 3.34
C PRO A 260 -3.13 -13.11 2.09
N GLY A 261 -3.72 -14.29 2.18
CA GLY A 261 -3.93 -15.13 1.00
C GLY A 261 -4.99 -14.52 0.08
N SER A 262 -4.85 -14.73 -1.23
CA SER A 262 -5.84 -14.26 -2.21
C SER A 262 -7.24 -14.80 -1.90
N GLY A 263 -8.27 -13.96 -1.98
CA GLY A 263 -9.67 -14.34 -1.76
C GLY A 263 -10.10 -14.36 -0.29
N THR A 264 -9.17 -14.25 0.66
CA THR A 264 -9.46 -14.36 2.09
C THR A 264 -10.18 -13.14 2.64
N GLU A 265 -10.15 -12.02 1.93
CA GLU A 265 -10.95 -10.81 2.22
C GLU A 265 -12.46 -11.06 2.20
N ASN A 266 -12.93 -12.08 1.48
CA ASN A 266 -14.35 -12.44 1.44
C ASN A 266 -14.78 -13.28 2.65
N VAL A 267 -13.81 -13.81 3.40
CA VAL A 267 -14.03 -14.79 4.47
C VAL A 267 -13.68 -14.20 5.83
N ILE A 268 -12.56 -13.49 5.91
CA ILE A 268 -11.95 -13.02 7.15
C ILE A 268 -12.34 -11.57 7.42
N ASP A 269 -13.01 -11.37 8.56
CA ASP A 269 -13.22 -10.04 9.13
C ASP A 269 -11.94 -9.54 9.81
N ARG A 270 -11.12 -8.82 9.03
CA ARG A 270 -9.85 -8.28 9.53
C ARG A 270 -10.02 -7.10 10.49
N GLN A 271 -11.10 -6.33 10.34
CA GLN A 271 -11.39 -5.23 11.26
C GLN A 271 -11.80 -5.80 12.62
N GLY A 272 -12.75 -6.75 12.64
CA GLY A 272 -13.13 -7.45 13.87
C GLY A 272 -11.96 -8.17 14.53
N GLU A 273 -11.10 -8.84 13.76
CA GLU A 273 -9.88 -9.46 14.28
C GLU A 273 -8.98 -8.44 15.00
N ARG A 274 -8.75 -7.28 14.38
CA ARG A 274 -7.94 -6.20 14.98
C ARG A 274 -8.53 -5.73 16.29
N SER A 275 -9.82 -5.39 16.30
CA SER A 275 -10.50 -4.85 17.48
C SER A 275 -10.51 -5.85 18.64
N ILE A 276 -10.68 -7.15 18.36
CA ILE A 276 -10.58 -8.21 19.37
C ILE A 276 -9.15 -8.29 19.92
N LEU A 277 -8.13 -8.27 19.06
CA LEU A 277 -6.74 -8.40 19.48
C LEU A 277 -6.28 -7.18 20.31
N GLU A 278 -6.76 -5.98 20.00
CA GLU A 278 -6.53 -4.77 20.81
C GLU A 278 -7.19 -4.86 22.19
N LEU A 279 -8.41 -5.40 22.28
CA LEU A 279 -9.11 -5.58 23.57
C LEU A 279 -8.39 -6.55 24.52
N ILE A 280 -7.74 -7.57 23.98
CA ILE A 280 -7.12 -8.63 24.77
C ILE A 280 -5.59 -8.50 24.91
N GLU A 281 -4.99 -7.43 24.39
CA GLU A 281 -3.53 -7.26 24.32
C GLU A 281 -2.85 -7.43 25.69
N ASN A 282 -3.50 -6.99 26.77
CA ASN A 282 -2.96 -7.02 28.13
C ASN A 282 -3.18 -8.34 28.89
N LEU A 283 -3.83 -9.34 28.29
CA LEU A 283 -4.19 -10.58 28.98
C LEU A 283 -3.14 -11.70 28.90
N ASP A 284 -2.04 -11.47 28.18
CA ASP A 284 -0.95 -12.46 27.97
C ASP A 284 -1.46 -13.82 27.44
N ILE A 285 -2.51 -13.78 26.61
CA ILE A 285 -3.13 -14.95 25.97
C ILE A 285 -2.87 -15.03 24.47
N THR A 286 -2.36 -13.95 23.88
CA THR A 286 -2.05 -13.82 22.46
C THR A 286 -0.71 -13.11 22.30
N PRO A 287 0.13 -13.48 21.32
CA PRO A 287 1.30 -12.69 21.01
C PRO A 287 0.91 -11.27 20.61
N LYS A 288 1.71 -10.30 21.06
CA LYS A 288 1.55 -8.91 20.66
C LYS A 288 1.54 -8.81 19.13
N SER A 289 0.51 -8.16 18.60
CA SER A 289 0.23 -8.08 17.17
C SER A 289 0.15 -6.63 16.70
N GLU A 290 0.72 -6.38 15.54
CA GLU A 290 0.76 -5.10 14.86
C GLU A 290 0.03 -5.26 13.51
N PHE A 291 -0.79 -4.26 13.15
CA PHE A 291 -1.62 -4.29 11.95
C PHE A 291 -1.19 -3.21 10.97
N TYR A 292 -1.19 -3.56 9.69
CA TYR A 292 -0.69 -2.76 8.59
C TYR A 292 -1.70 -2.68 7.45
N GLY A 293 -1.40 -1.84 6.45
CA GLY A 293 -2.22 -1.70 5.25
C GLY A 293 -2.43 -3.03 4.52
N SER A 294 -3.51 -3.10 3.74
CA SER A 294 -3.87 -4.27 2.91
C SER A 294 -4.03 -5.59 3.71
N GLY A 295 -4.31 -5.51 5.01
CA GLY A 295 -4.54 -6.67 5.87
C GLY A 295 -3.28 -7.40 6.32
N ILE A 296 -2.09 -6.84 6.07
CA ILE A 296 -0.84 -7.39 6.60
C ILE A 296 -0.82 -7.23 8.12
N LYS A 297 -0.31 -8.23 8.81
CA LYS A 297 -0.08 -8.16 10.26
C LYS A 297 1.24 -8.80 10.64
N MET A 298 1.80 -8.37 11.76
CA MET A 298 3.03 -8.92 12.32
C MET A 298 2.81 -9.27 13.78
N SER A 299 3.35 -10.39 14.25
CA SER A 299 3.29 -10.76 15.66
C SER A 299 4.66 -11.16 16.18
N ASP A 300 4.88 -11.10 17.48
CA ASP A 300 6.05 -11.74 18.09
C ASP A 300 6.09 -13.24 17.77
N PHE A 301 7.28 -13.78 17.49
CA PHE A 301 7.50 -15.21 17.35
C PHE A 301 7.80 -15.82 18.72
N LEU A 302 7.08 -16.88 19.06
CA LEU A 302 7.22 -17.56 20.34
C LEU A 302 7.91 -18.91 20.13
N CYS A 303 9.21 -18.97 20.44
CA CYS A 303 10.11 -20.07 20.06
C CYS A 303 9.86 -21.42 20.77
N ASP A 304 9.18 -21.41 21.92
CA ASP A 304 8.98 -22.61 22.75
C ASP A 304 7.52 -23.08 22.81
N TYR A 305 6.65 -22.51 21.98
CA TYR A 305 5.24 -22.86 21.95
C TYR A 305 5.02 -24.05 21.02
N LYS A 306 4.20 -25.00 21.48
CA LYS A 306 3.82 -26.19 20.72
C LYS A 306 2.31 -26.34 20.73
N SER A 307 1.78 -26.89 19.64
CA SER A 307 0.38 -27.31 19.60
C SER A 307 0.13 -28.33 20.70
N LEU A 308 -0.97 -28.16 21.44
CA LEU A 308 -1.37 -29.10 22.48
C LEU A 308 -1.80 -30.42 21.83
N GLU A 309 -1.09 -31.51 22.12
CA GLU A 309 -1.46 -32.84 21.66
C GLU A 309 -2.47 -33.49 22.60
N LYS A 310 -3.34 -34.36 22.07
CA LYS A 310 -4.37 -35.04 22.86
C LYS A 310 -3.81 -35.79 24.08
N ALA A 311 -2.63 -36.41 23.94
CA ALA A 311 -1.96 -37.14 25.02
C ALA A 311 -1.46 -36.24 26.15
N GLN A 312 -1.33 -34.93 25.90
CA GLN A 312 -0.83 -33.94 26.86
C GLN A 312 -1.97 -33.26 27.65
N ILE A 313 -3.23 -33.59 27.35
CA ILE A 313 -4.39 -33.05 28.05
C ILE A 313 -4.50 -33.71 29.43
N THR A 314 -4.00 -33.02 30.45
CA THR A 314 -4.13 -33.40 31.86
C THR A 314 -5.09 -32.46 32.59
N GLU A 315 -5.54 -32.82 33.78
CA GLU A 315 -6.36 -31.96 34.64
C GLU A 315 -5.72 -30.57 34.84
N LYS A 316 -4.42 -30.51 35.15
CA LYS A 316 -3.65 -29.26 35.25
C LYS A 316 -3.65 -28.40 33.97
N VAL A 317 -3.74 -29.01 32.78
CA VAL A 317 -3.82 -28.26 31.52
C VAL A 317 -5.23 -27.72 31.33
N LEU A 318 -6.25 -28.51 31.67
CA LEU A 318 -7.65 -28.08 31.64
C LEU A 318 -7.90 -26.92 32.60
N GLU A 319 -7.33 -26.94 33.81
CA GLU A 319 -7.38 -25.82 34.76
C GLU A 319 -6.84 -24.53 34.13
N LYS A 320 -5.64 -24.58 33.52
CA LYS A 320 -5.06 -23.41 32.83
C LYS A 320 -5.89 -22.90 31.66
N LEU A 321 -6.51 -23.81 30.90
CA LEU A 321 -7.43 -23.45 29.82
C LEU A 321 -8.68 -22.77 30.37
N LEU A 322 -9.25 -23.29 31.46
CA LEU A 322 -10.40 -22.70 32.14
C LEU A 322 -10.08 -21.29 32.66
N ASP A 323 -8.93 -21.11 33.31
CA ASP A 323 -8.46 -19.79 33.76
C ASP A 323 -8.38 -18.79 32.59
N SER A 324 -7.90 -19.24 31.43
CA SER A 324 -7.79 -18.40 30.23
C SER A 324 -9.16 -18.04 29.66
N LEU A 325 -10.12 -18.98 29.67
CA LEU A 325 -11.50 -18.73 29.27
C LEU A 325 -12.21 -17.77 30.23
N LEU A 326 -11.99 -17.91 31.54
CA LEU A 326 -12.54 -17.00 32.54
C LEU A 326 -12.01 -15.57 32.36
N LYS A 327 -10.69 -15.41 32.09
CA LYS A 327 -10.10 -14.12 31.73
C LYS A 327 -10.80 -13.52 30.51
N LEU A 328 -10.97 -14.28 29.43
CA LEU A 328 -11.68 -13.83 28.23
C LEU A 328 -13.14 -13.42 28.52
N HIS A 329 -13.87 -14.20 29.32
CA HIS A 329 -15.27 -13.92 29.66
C HIS A 329 -15.43 -12.71 30.61
N SER A 330 -14.38 -12.34 31.35
CA SER A 330 -14.40 -11.17 32.22
C SER A 330 -14.30 -9.84 31.47
N ILE A 331 -13.97 -9.86 30.18
CA ILE A 331 -13.76 -8.64 29.39
C ILE A 331 -15.10 -7.96 29.12
N PRO A 332 -15.27 -6.70 29.54
CA PRO A 332 -16.46 -5.92 29.20
C PRO A 332 -16.45 -5.61 27.71
N HIS A 333 -17.42 -6.15 26.98
CA HIS A 333 -17.55 -6.00 25.53
C HIS A 333 -18.94 -5.51 25.10
N LYS A 334 -19.85 -5.24 26.07
CA LYS A 334 -21.23 -4.84 25.79
C LYS A 334 -21.37 -3.50 25.07
N ASP A 335 -20.40 -2.61 25.26
CA ASP A 335 -20.34 -1.30 24.59
C ASP A 335 -19.57 -1.35 23.26
N ASN A 336 -19.02 -2.51 22.88
CA ASN A 336 -18.32 -2.66 21.61
C ASN A 336 -19.33 -2.88 20.47
N THR A 337 -19.59 -1.81 19.72
CA THR A 337 -20.52 -1.79 18.58
C THR A 337 -20.03 -2.58 17.36
N GLU A 338 -18.74 -2.93 17.31
CA GLU A 338 -18.17 -3.75 16.24
C GLU A 338 -18.41 -5.26 16.47
N TYR A 339 -18.80 -5.66 17.69
CA TYR A 339 -19.09 -7.06 17.99
C TYR A 339 -20.47 -7.46 17.48
N LYS A 340 -20.49 -8.11 16.32
CA LYS A 340 -21.73 -8.67 15.74
C LYS A 340 -21.93 -10.09 16.22
N SER A 341 -23.15 -10.39 16.70
CA SER A 341 -23.54 -11.77 16.99
C SER A 341 -23.41 -12.61 15.72
N ILE A 342 -22.56 -13.63 15.77
CA ILE A 342 -22.41 -14.60 14.68
C ILE A 342 -23.68 -15.44 14.64
N LYS A 343 -24.39 -15.38 13.51
CA LYS A 343 -25.50 -16.28 13.20
C LYS A 343 -24.96 -17.41 12.32
N LEU A 344 -24.91 -18.62 12.86
CA LEU A 344 -24.38 -19.80 12.16
C LEU A 344 -25.07 -20.01 10.81
N TYR A 345 -26.38 -19.81 10.76
CA TYR A 345 -27.14 -19.95 9.52
C TYR A 345 -26.63 -18.99 8.44
N ASN A 346 -26.37 -17.74 8.80
CA ASN A 346 -25.87 -16.73 7.87
C ASN A 346 -24.44 -17.04 7.41
N GLU A 347 -23.58 -17.49 8.33
CA GLU A 347 -22.22 -17.89 7.97
C GLU A 347 -22.21 -19.11 7.03
N ILE A 348 -23.04 -20.13 7.27
CA ILE A 348 -23.16 -21.29 6.38
C ILE A 348 -23.54 -20.84 4.96
N LEU A 349 -24.58 -20.02 4.82
CA LEU A 349 -25.00 -19.51 3.51
C LEU A 349 -23.91 -18.68 2.82
N LYS A 350 -23.17 -17.88 3.58
CA LYS A 350 -22.02 -17.12 3.08
C LYS A 350 -20.95 -18.06 2.53
N TYR A 351 -20.53 -19.07 3.29
CA TYR A 351 -19.51 -20.03 2.85
C TYR A 351 -19.95 -20.86 1.64
N GLU A 352 -21.20 -21.30 1.59
CA GLU A 352 -21.75 -22.03 0.44
C GLU A 352 -21.75 -21.17 -0.83
N LYS A 353 -22.15 -19.89 -0.71
CA LYS A 353 -22.10 -18.93 -1.81
C LYS A 353 -20.68 -18.71 -2.32
N LEU A 354 -19.70 -18.61 -1.41
CA LEU A 354 -18.30 -18.40 -1.75
C LEU A 354 -17.65 -19.63 -2.37
N ALA A 355 -17.96 -20.83 -1.87
CA ALA A 355 -17.35 -22.08 -2.30
C ALA A 355 -17.69 -22.45 -3.76
N LYS A 356 -18.86 -22.03 -4.26
CA LYS A 356 -19.39 -22.36 -5.61
C LYS A 356 -19.45 -23.87 -5.91
N ILE A 357 -19.39 -24.70 -4.86
CA ILE A 357 -19.54 -26.16 -4.90
C ILE A 357 -20.47 -26.58 -3.78
N ALA A 358 -21.11 -27.74 -3.92
CA ALA A 358 -21.84 -28.33 -2.81
C ALA A 358 -20.85 -28.79 -1.73
N LEU A 359 -20.91 -28.18 -0.54
CA LEU A 359 -20.08 -28.54 0.61
C LEU A 359 -20.62 -29.78 1.36
N THR A 360 -21.90 -30.09 1.18
CA THR A 360 -22.62 -31.17 1.86
C THR A 360 -23.61 -31.84 0.91
N THR A 361 -23.96 -33.09 1.17
CA THR A 361 -25.10 -33.73 0.49
C THR A 361 -26.42 -33.04 0.86
N PRO A 362 -27.51 -33.18 0.07
CA PRO A 362 -28.80 -32.57 0.41
C PRO A 362 -29.36 -32.97 1.79
N LYS A 363 -29.07 -34.20 2.23
CA LYS A 363 -29.49 -34.69 3.55
C LYS A 363 -28.70 -34.03 4.68
N GLU A 364 -27.38 -33.91 4.54
CA GLU A 364 -26.51 -33.23 5.49
C GLU A 364 -26.81 -31.73 5.54
N HIS A 365 -27.03 -31.11 4.38
CA HIS A 365 -27.39 -29.69 4.28
C HIS A 365 -28.63 -29.36 5.10
N LYS A 366 -29.70 -30.14 4.91
CA LYS A 366 -30.96 -29.98 5.66
C LYS A 366 -30.71 -30.09 7.17
N TYR A 367 -29.91 -31.05 7.59
CA TYR A 367 -29.57 -31.26 9.00
C TYR A 367 -28.76 -30.08 9.58
N VAL A 368 -27.67 -29.67 8.91
CA VAL A 368 -26.79 -28.59 9.34
C VAL A 368 -27.54 -27.26 9.44
N ILE A 369 -28.41 -26.95 8.47
CA ILE A 369 -29.25 -25.75 8.47
C ILE A 369 -30.26 -25.77 9.63
N GLU A 370 -30.87 -26.91 9.93
CA GLU A 370 -31.81 -27.04 11.05
C GLU A 370 -31.10 -26.80 12.40
N VAL A 371 -29.92 -27.40 12.58
CA VAL A 371 -29.10 -27.20 13.78
C VAL A 371 -28.69 -25.73 13.93
N ALA A 372 -28.22 -25.11 12.84
CA ALA A 372 -27.80 -23.70 12.84
C ALA A 372 -28.95 -22.76 13.25
N ARG A 373 -30.16 -22.96 12.71
CA ARG A 373 -31.35 -22.17 13.07
C ARG A 373 -31.75 -22.35 14.53
N LYS A 374 -31.61 -23.55 15.10
CA LYS A 374 -31.89 -23.80 16.53
C LYS A 374 -30.90 -23.06 17.42
N LEU A 375 -29.61 -23.08 17.09
CA LEU A 375 -28.58 -22.35 17.83
C LEU A 375 -28.78 -20.83 17.72
N ASP A 376 -29.09 -20.32 16.53
CA ASP A 376 -29.27 -18.90 16.25
C ASP A 376 -30.49 -18.28 16.93
N ASN A 377 -31.56 -19.05 17.13
CA ASN A 377 -32.81 -18.61 17.77
C ASN A 377 -32.83 -18.83 19.29
N GLY A 378 -31.71 -19.24 19.89
CA GLY A 378 -31.63 -19.58 21.30
C GLY A 378 -32.32 -20.91 21.58
N GLY A 379 -31.61 -22.01 21.37
CA GLY A 379 -32.00 -23.32 21.88
C GLY A 379 -32.00 -23.30 23.42
N GLY A 380 -33.12 -22.91 24.02
CA GLY A 380 -33.37 -23.12 25.44
C GLY A 380 -33.57 -24.61 25.75
N GLY A 381 -33.05 -25.03 26.90
CA GLY A 381 -33.48 -26.26 27.58
C GLY A 381 -32.37 -27.27 27.86
N GLY A 382 -31.65 -27.07 28.96
CA GLY A 382 -30.72 -28.06 29.48
C GLY A 382 -29.85 -27.51 30.59
N ALA A 383 -30.43 -27.31 31.76
CA ALA A 383 -29.65 -27.44 32.99
C ALA A 383 -28.90 -28.78 32.90
N MET A 384 -27.60 -28.78 33.18
CA MET A 384 -26.91 -29.96 33.63
C MET A 384 -25.87 -29.59 34.69
N PRO A 385 -25.64 -30.53 35.62
CA PRO A 385 -25.47 -30.29 37.06
C PRO A 385 -24.07 -29.84 37.47
#